data_AF-A0A1M6HL85-F1
#
_entry.id   AF-A0A1M6HL85-F1
#
_cell.length_a   1.000
_cell.length_b   1.000
_cell.length_c   1.000
_cell.angle_alpha   90.00
_cell.angle_beta   90.00
_cell.angle_gamma   90.00
#
_symmetry.space_group_name_H-M   'P 1'
#
loop_
_entity.id
_entity.type
_entity.pdbx_description
1 polymer ?
#
loop_
_entity_poly.entity_id
_entity_poly.type
_entity_poly.pdbx_seq_one_letter_code
_entity_poly.pdbx_strand_id
1 'polypeptide(L)'
;MNILQKITRKIIKFSFDFSVSTIERFNDMEFYNQKVSELRNLEKGMLGKEIADCLDKHKLTLVPNYESHDLKHVLLNYKMTAEDEIRMQAFMLGNGNYTIPCFAILGFGAILLPDLWSTFYQDYKKGKNSIPISSWRIEDYAKSNINELRLKLKKTETEKQQFMNLKTLTKLGAFASIIAGIFGMLFCLPFLFSSNLADLVGAGFPFVGGAILTVGGLLTLSNLTRIEKSQLVTAV
;
A
#
# COMPACT_ATOMS: atom_id res chain seq x y z
N MET A 1 -3.89 27.70 -5.80
CA MET A 1 -2.59 27.30 -6.39
C MET A 1 -1.76 28.56 -6.64
N ASN A 2 -0.62 28.69 -5.98
CA ASN A 2 0.25 29.85 -6.12
C ASN A 2 1.04 29.81 -7.46
N ILE A 3 1.73 30.91 -7.79
CA ILE A 3 2.46 31.05 -9.06
C ILE A 3 3.57 30.01 -9.16
N LEU A 4 4.31 29.77 -8.07
CA LEU A 4 5.37 28.76 -8.01
C LEU A 4 4.83 27.36 -8.36
N GLN A 5 3.72 26.94 -7.74
CA GLN A 5 3.05 25.67 -8.02
C GLN A 5 2.64 25.53 -9.49
N LYS A 6 2.19 26.61 -10.14
CA LYS A 6 1.86 26.60 -11.58
C LYS A 6 3.10 26.41 -12.44
N ILE A 7 4.20 27.10 -12.11
CA ILE A 7 5.48 26.97 -12.83
C ILE A 7 6.00 25.54 -12.68
N THR A 8 6.03 25.02 -11.46
CA THR A 8 6.51 23.67 -11.20
C THR A 8 5.72 22.61 -11.96
N ARG A 9 4.39 22.69 -11.97
CA ARG A 9 3.55 21.76 -12.75
C ARG A 9 3.78 21.86 -14.25
N LYS A 10 4.08 23.05 -14.79
CA LYS A 10 4.48 23.21 -16.20
C LYS A 10 5.84 22.56 -16.48
N ILE A 11 6.82 22.75 -15.60
CA ILE A 11 8.14 22.12 -15.73
C ILE A 11 7.98 20.61 -15.75
N ILE A 12 7.26 20.05 -14.77
CA ILE A 12 7.03 18.61 -14.67
C ILE A 12 6.35 18.09 -15.93
N LYS A 13 5.25 18.72 -16.37
CA LYS A 13 4.56 18.32 -17.60
C LYS A 13 5.51 18.32 -18.80
N PHE A 14 6.27 19.40 -18.99
CA PHE A 14 7.24 19.49 -20.08
C PHE A 14 8.29 18.39 -20.00
N SER A 15 8.82 18.08 -18.81
CA SER A 15 9.78 17.00 -18.60
C SER A 15 9.22 15.65 -19.01
N PHE A 16 7.99 15.31 -18.61
CA PHE A 16 7.35 14.05 -19.01
C PHE A 16 7.07 13.97 -20.51
N ASP A 17 6.48 15.01 -21.09
CA ASP A 17 6.18 15.08 -22.53
C ASP A 17 7.49 14.93 -23.35
N PHE A 18 8.57 15.58 -22.90
CA PHE A 18 9.90 15.47 -23.50
C PHE A 18 10.48 14.05 -23.38
N SER A 19 10.37 13.42 -22.21
CA SER A 19 10.85 12.05 -21.99
C SER A 19 10.12 11.05 -22.89
N VAL A 20 8.79 11.10 -22.95
CA VAL A 20 7.97 10.22 -23.80
C VAL A 20 8.31 10.42 -25.26
N SER A 21 8.32 11.68 -25.73
CA SER A 21 8.66 12.00 -27.13
C SER A 21 10.06 11.53 -27.52
N THR A 22 11.02 11.60 -26.60
CA THR A 22 12.37 11.07 -26.82
C THR A 22 12.32 9.56 -27.01
N ILE A 23 11.64 8.82 -26.13
CA ILE A 23 11.54 7.36 -26.23
C ILE A 23 10.88 6.94 -27.55
N GLU A 24 9.76 7.56 -27.92
CA GLU A 24 9.04 7.28 -29.16
C GLU A 24 9.92 7.50 -30.40
N ARG A 25 10.74 8.56 -30.41
CA ARG A 25 11.62 8.88 -31.54
C ARG A 25 12.74 7.85 -31.76
N PHE A 26 13.16 7.16 -30.71
CA PHE A 26 14.24 6.17 -30.75
C PHE A 26 13.75 4.72 -30.93
N ASN A 27 12.45 4.50 -31.09
CA ASN A 27 11.88 3.16 -31.20
C ASN A 27 10.97 3.05 -32.44
N ASP A 28 10.84 1.82 -32.96
CA ASP A 28 9.86 1.52 -33.99
C ASP A 28 8.48 1.39 -33.35
N MET A 29 7.56 2.27 -33.77
CA MET A 29 6.22 2.37 -33.22
C MET A 29 5.20 1.48 -33.94
N GLU A 30 5.55 0.85 -35.07
CA GLU A 30 4.61 0.02 -35.84
C GLU A 30 4.09 -1.15 -35.01
N PHE A 31 4.99 -1.86 -34.33
CA PHE A 31 4.65 -2.96 -33.41
C PHE A 31 3.66 -2.53 -32.31
N TYR A 32 3.93 -1.39 -31.67
CA TYR A 32 3.10 -0.90 -30.57
C TYR A 32 1.73 -0.44 -31.06
N ASN A 33 1.66 0.20 -32.23
CA ASN A 33 0.41 0.61 -32.86
C ASN A 33 -0.46 -0.60 -33.23
N GLN A 34 0.16 -1.68 -33.74
CA GLN A 34 -0.55 -2.93 -33.99
C GLN A 34 -1.09 -3.53 -32.69
N LYS A 35 -0.28 -3.56 -31.64
CA LYS A 35 -0.70 -4.05 -30.31
C LYS A 35 -1.89 -3.28 -29.76
N VAL A 36 -1.90 -1.94 -29.84
CA VAL A 36 -3.09 -1.14 -29.46
C VAL A 36 -4.29 -1.49 -30.33
N SER A 37 -4.09 -1.69 -31.63
CA SER A 37 -5.16 -2.10 -32.55
C SER A 37 -5.80 -3.44 -32.14
N GLU A 38 -5.00 -4.42 -31.73
CA GLU A 38 -5.49 -5.69 -31.20
C GLU A 38 -6.31 -5.49 -29.91
N LEU A 39 -5.86 -4.62 -29.01
CA LEU A 39 -6.59 -4.28 -27.78
C LEU A 39 -7.92 -3.59 -28.06
N ARG A 40 -8.04 -2.79 -29.13
CA ARG A 40 -9.30 -2.12 -29.52
C ARG A 40 -10.41 -3.10 -29.89
N ASN A 41 -10.04 -4.28 -30.39
CA ASN A 41 -10.96 -5.33 -30.83
C ASN A 41 -11.51 -6.17 -29.67
N LEU A 42 -11.01 -5.99 -28.45
CA LEU A 42 -11.52 -6.67 -27.27
C LEU A 42 -12.90 -6.13 -26.87
N GLU A 43 -13.65 -6.96 -26.15
CA GLU A 43 -14.99 -6.60 -25.69
C GLU A 43 -14.93 -5.50 -24.62
N LYS A 44 -15.99 -4.68 -24.58
CA LYS A 44 -16.13 -3.62 -23.57
C LYS A 44 -16.10 -4.20 -22.15
N GLY A 45 -15.36 -3.56 -21.25
CA GLY A 45 -15.16 -4.05 -19.89
C GLY A 45 -13.99 -5.02 -19.72
N MET A 46 -13.33 -5.45 -20.80
CA MET A 46 -12.01 -6.10 -20.72
C MET A 46 -10.93 -5.04 -20.49
N LEU A 47 -9.92 -5.37 -19.68
CA LEU A 47 -8.83 -4.45 -19.34
C LEU A 47 -8.12 -3.90 -20.58
N GLY A 48 -7.87 -4.75 -21.58
CA GLY A 48 -7.22 -4.34 -22.82
C GLY A 48 -8.04 -3.33 -23.62
N LYS A 49 -9.37 -3.52 -23.70
CA LYS A 49 -10.27 -2.57 -24.36
C LYS A 49 -10.24 -1.21 -23.66
N GLU A 50 -10.27 -1.21 -22.33
CA GLU A 50 -10.19 0.03 -21.52
C GLU A 50 -8.82 0.73 -21.64
N ILE A 51 -7.73 -0.02 -21.80
CA ILE A 51 -6.40 0.53 -22.12
C ILE A 51 -6.43 1.25 -23.46
N ALA A 52 -6.92 0.59 -24.51
CA ALA A 52 -7.01 1.19 -25.84
C ALA A 52 -7.88 2.45 -25.85
N ASP A 53 -9.07 2.39 -25.23
CA ASP A 53 -9.98 3.53 -25.13
C ASP A 53 -9.37 4.70 -24.32
N CYS A 54 -8.56 4.40 -23.30
CA CYS A 54 -7.83 5.41 -22.52
C CYS A 54 -6.74 6.10 -23.36
N LEU A 55 -5.96 5.33 -24.13
CA LEU A 55 -4.92 5.84 -25.02
C LEU A 55 -5.52 6.71 -26.12
N ASP A 56 -6.58 6.22 -26.79
CA ASP A 56 -7.29 6.94 -27.86
C ASP A 56 -7.86 8.28 -27.37
N LYS A 57 -8.44 8.30 -26.16
CA LYS A 57 -8.96 9.52 -25.53
C LYS A 57 -7.89 10.59 -25.33
N HIS A 58 -6.67 10.19 -25.00
CA HIS A 58 -5.55 11.11 -24.77
C HIS A 58 -4.70 11.33 -26.03
N LYS A 59 -5.04 10.68 -27.16
CA LYS A 59 -4.26 10.67 -28.40
C LYS A 59 -2.82 10.20 -28.17
N LEU A 60 -2.68 9.19 -27.32
CA LEU A 60 -1.42 8.54 -26.97
C LEU A 60 -1.36 7.15 -27.60
N THR A 61 -0.16 6.57 -27.64
CA THR A 61 0.07 5.15 -27.96
C THR A 61 0.86 4.52 -26.82
N LEU A 62 1.07 3.19 -26.88
CA LEU A 62 1.88 2.50 -25.87
C LEU A 62 3.32 2.99 -25.94
N VAL A 63 3.91 3.25 -24.76
CA VAL A 63 5.32 3.63 -24.69
C VAL A 63 6.21 2.38 -24.75
N PRO A 64 7.21 2.34 -25.66
CA PRO A 64 8.12 1.21 -25.80
C PRO A 64 8.80 0.80 -24.49
N ASN A 65 8.77 -0.49 -24.16
CA ASN A 65 9.26 -1.07 -22.89
C ASN A 65 8.50 -0.64 -21.62
N TYR A 66 7.45 0.17 -21.74
CA TYR A 66 6.61 0.63 -20.63
C TYR A 66 5.13 0.27 -20.84
N GLU A 67 4.81 -0.74 -21.64
CA GLU A 67 3.41 -1.07 -21.96
C GLU A 67 2.62 -1.48 -20.70
N SER A 68 3.22 -2.32 -19.84
CA SER A 68 2.66 -2.73 -18.54
C SER A 68 2.49 -1.55 -17.55
N HIS A 69 3.01 -0.37 -17.90
CA HIS A 69 2.78 0.85 -17.16
C HIS A 69 1.39 1.43 -17.43
N ASP A 70 1.00 1.51 -18.71
CA ASP A 70 -0.29 2.06 -19.14
C ASP A 70 -1.47 1.24 -18.59
N LEU A 71 -1.25 -0.07 -18.40
CA LEU A 71 -2.16 -0.95 -17.68
C LEU A 71 -2.49 -0.42 -16.28
N LYS A 72 -1.50 0.10 -15.55
CA LYS A 72 -1.65 0.53 -14.15
C LYS A 72 -2.49 1.79 -14.05
N HIS A 73 -2.37 2.72 -15.00
CA HIS A 73 -3.24 3.90 -15.07
C HIS A 73 -4.71 3.49 -15.13
N VAL A 74 -5.04 2.58 -16.03
CA VAL A 74 -6.42 2.12 -16.23
C VAL A 74 -6.90 1.28 -15.05
N LEU A 75 -6.10 0.32 -14.59
CA LEU A 75 -6.48 -0.58 -13.50
C LEU A 75 -6.72 0.21 -12.18
N LEU A 76 -5.77 1.07 -11.81
CA LEU A 76 -5.77 1.83 -10.56
C LEU A 76 -6.53 3.17 -10.64
N ASN A 77 -6.96 3.56 -11.84
CA ASN A 77 -7.67 4.80 -12.11
C ASN A 77 -6.82 6.07 -11.85
N TYR A 78 -5.53 6.03 -12.16
CA TYR A 78 -4.66 7.20 -12.25
C TYR A 78 -4.75 7.82 -13.65
N LYS A 79 -4.91 9.14 -13.75
CA LYS A 79 -5.02 9.82 -15.05
C LYS A 79 -3.66 9.90 -15.74
N MET A 80 -3.66 10.08 -17.05
CA MET A 80 -2.47 10.38 -17.86
C MET A 80 -2.03 11.84 -17.69
N THR A 81 -1.79 12.27 -16.44
CA THR A 81 -1.28 13.62 -16.13
C THR A 81 0.02 13.50 -15.36
N ALA A 82 0.90 14.49 -15.51
CA ALA A 82 2.21 14.53 -14.84
C ALA A 82 2.14 14.36 -13.31
N GLU A 83 1.08 14.85 -12.66
CA GLU A 83 0.87 14.66 -11.23
C GLU A 83 0.45 13.23 -10.89
N ASP A 84 -0.52 12.69 -11.63
CA ASP A 84 -1.00 11.32 -11.41
C ASP A 84 0.05 10.27 -11.78
N GLU A 85 0.96 10.60 -12.69
CA GLU A 85 2.16 9.81 -13.01
C GLU A 85 3.04 9.63 -11.77
N ILE A 86 3.42 10.73 -11.11
CA ILE A 86 4.21 10.70 -9.87
C ILE A 86 3.45 9.98 -8.76
N ARG A 87 2.15 10.22 -8.62
CA ARG A 87 1.30 9.55 -7.63
C ARG A 87 1.24 8.04 -7.87
N MET A 88 1.14 7.62 -9.12
CA MET A 88 1.18 6.20 -9.48
C MET A 88 2.54 5.61 -9.14
N GLN A 89 3.65 6.30 -9.39
CA GLN A 89 4.98 5.83 -8.96
C GLN A 89 5.07 5.70 -7.43
N ALA A 90 4.42 6.58 -6.66
CA ALA A 90 4.33 6.45 -5.21
C ALA A 90 3.59 5.15 -4.81
N PHE A 91 2.45 4.86 -5.46
CA PHE A 91 1.74 3.59 -5.29
C PHE A 91 2.61 2.40 -5.66
N MET A 92 3.26 2.44 -6.81
CA MET A 92 4.08 1.33 -7.32
C MET A 92 5.27 1.05 -6.40
N LEU A 93 5.89 2.09 -5.84
CA LEU A 93 6.93 1.94 -4.83
C LEU A 93 6.41 1.19 -3.59
N GLY A 94 5.23 1.56 -3.09
CA GLY A 94 4.58 0.85 -1.99
C GLY A 94 4.24 -0.59 -2.33
N ASN A 95 3.92 -0.85 -3.60
CA ASN A 95 3.58 -2.16 -4.13
C ASN A 95 4.79 -3.06 -4.43
N GLY A 96 6.02 -2.59 -4.17
CA GLY A 96 7.26 -3.35 -4.33
C GLY A 96 7.96 -3.19 -5.68
N ASN A 97 7.60 -2.18 -6.48
CA ASN A 97 8.27 -1.87 -7.74
C ASN A 97 9.52 -1.00 -7.51
N TYR A 98 10.66 -1.63 -7.24
CA TYR A 98 11.93 -0.94 -6.97
C TYR A 98 12.77 -0.77 -8.23
N THR A 99 12.31 0.05 -9.17
CA THR A 99 13.03 0.34 -10.43
C THR A 99 13.62 1.75 -10.43
N ILE A 100 14.69 1.96 -11.20
CA ILE A 100 15.34 3.28 -11.34
C ILE A 100 14.33 4.37 -11.79
N PRO A 101 13.47 4.13 -12.81
CA PRO A 101 12.46 5.12 -13.21
C PRO A 101 11.50 5.48 -12.07
N CYS A 102 11.06 4.50 -11.28
CA CYS A 102 10.15 4.71 -10.16
C CYS A 102 10.76 5.66 -9.12
N PHE A 103 12.01 5.43 -8.73
CA PHE A 103 12.71 6.29 -7.78
C PHE A 103 13.00 7.68 -8.35
N ALA A 104 13.41 7.76 -9.62
CA ALA A 104 13.73 9.03 -10.27
C ALA A 104 12.48 9.93 -10.38
N ILE A 105 11.36 9.39 -10.88
CA ILE A 105 10.11 10.13 -11.03
C ILE A 105 9.57 10.56 -9.67
N LEU A 106 9.55 9.66 -8.68
CA LEU A 106 9.06 10.00 -7.35
C LEU A 106 9.95 11.02 -6.65
N GLY A 107 11.28 10.90 -6.78
CA GLY A 107 12.24 11.85 -6.24
C GLY A 107 12.09 13.24 -6.87
N PHE A 108 11.93 13.28 -8.19
CA PHE A 108 11.64 14.52 -8.93
C PHE A 108 10.34 15.16 -8.43
N GLY A 109 9.28 14.37 -8.28
CA GLY A 109 8.01 14.82 -7.71
C GLY A 109 8.11 15.27 -6.26
N ALA A 110 8.90 14.60 -5.43
CA ALA A 110 9.10 14.96 -4.03
C ALA A 110 9.80 16.32 -3.89
N ILE A 111 10.78 16.63 -4.74
CA ILE A 111 11.47 17.93 -4.74
C ILE A 111 10.53 19.05 -5.22
N LEU A 112 9.75 18.78 -6.27
CA LEU A 112 9.00 19.80 -6.99
C LEU A 112 7.56 20.00 -6.48
N LEU A 113 6.94 18.99 -5.86
CA LEU A 113 5.54 19.02 -5.41
C LEU A 113 5.42 18.75 -3.90
N PRO A 114 5.96 19.63 -3.04
CA PRO A 114 5.80 19.51 -1.58
C PRO A 114 4.35 19.57 -1.13
N ASP A 115 3.48 20.23 -1.90
CA ASP A 115 2.03 20.30 -1.65
C ASP A 115 1.33 18.94 -1.78
N LEU A 116 1.93 17.97 -2.48
CA LEU A 116 1.34 16.64 -2.70
C LEU A 116 1.98 15.53 -1.85
N TRP A 117 2.89 15.83 -0.94
CA TRP A 117 3.56 14.80 -0.13
C TRP A 117 2.59 13.92 0.66
N SER A 118 1.54 14.52 1.24
CA SER A 118 0.50 13.75 1.93
C SER A 118 -0.20 12.80 0.97
N THR A 119 -0.49 13.25 -0.26
CA THR A 119 -1.10 12.44 -1.31
C THR A 119 -0.17 11.30 -1.75
N PHE A 120 1.12 11.58 -1.97
CA PHE A 120 2.11 10.56 -2.32
C PHE A 120 2.23 9.50 -1.23
N TYR A 121 2.23 9.92 0.04
CA TYR A 121 2.28 8.98 1.16
C TYR A 121 1.01 8.12 1.25
N GLN A 122 -0.17 8.69 0.99
CA GLN A 122 -1.42 7.93 0.93
C GLN A 122 -1.40 6.92 -0.21
N ASP A 123 -0.93 7.31 -1.39
CA ASP A 123 -0.83 6.42 -2.56
C ASP A 123 0.21 5.32 -2.33
N TYR A 124 1.35 5.62 -1.70
CA TYR A 124 2.30 4.62 -1.21
C TYR A 124 1.67 3.62 -0.23
N LYS A 125 0.90 4.11 0.75
CA LYS A 125 0.23 3.24 1.73
C LYS A 125 -0.80 2.33 1.06
N LYS A 126 -1.56 2.82 0.07
CA LYS A 126 -2.46 2.00 -0.75
C LYS A 126 -1.68 0.91 -1.49
N GLY A 127 -0.58 1.28 -2.15
CA GLY A 127 0.30 0.34 -2.84
C GLY A 127 0.82 -0.77 -1.93
N LYS A 128 1.27 -0.40 -0.72
CA LYS A 128 1.73 -1.32 0.32
C LYS A 128 0.65 -2.28 0.78
N ASN A 129 -0.62 -1.87 0.77
CA ASN A 129 -1.75 -2.68 1.21
C ASN A 129 -2.43 -3.47 0.09
N SER A 130 -2.06 -3.23 -1.17
CA SER A 130 -2.58 -3.94 -2.35
C SER A 130 -1.84 -5.27 -2.59
N ILE A 131 -2.42 -6.14 -3.42
CA ILE A 131 -1.70 -7.29 -4.00
C ILE A 131 -0.54 -6.79 -4.87
N PRO A 132 0.56 -7.56 -5.01
CA PRO A 132 1.63 -7.24 -5.93
C PRO A 132 1.12 -7.23 -7.38
N ILE A 133 1.15 -6.05 -8.00
CA ILE A 133 0.78 -5.81 -9.40
C ILE A 133 1.94 -5.22 -10.22
N SER A 134 3.13 -5.09 -9.62
CA SER A 134 4.33 -4.60 -10.31
C SER A 134 4.70 -5.42 -11.52
N SER A 135 4.52 -6.75 -11.45
CA SER A 135 4.82 -7.72 -12.49
C SER A 135 3.68 -7.98 -13.48
N TRP A 136 2.51 -7.36 -13.30
CA TRP A 136 1.37 -7.59 -14.19
C TRP A 136 1.64 -7.03 -15.57
N ARG A 137 1.34 -7.81 -16.61
CA ARG A 137 1.53 -7.42 -17.99
C ARG A 137 0.23 -7.39 -18.76
N ILE A 138 0.21 -6.64 -19.86
CA ILE A 138 -0.96 -6.55 -20.73
C ILE A 138 -1.29 -7.94 -21.32
N GLU A 139 -0.28 -8.72 -21.71
CA GLU A 139 -0.50 -10.03 -22.36
C GLU A 139 -1.29 -11.00 -21.47
N ASP A 140 -1.07 -10.93 -20.16
CA ASP A 140 -1.67 -11.85 -19.19
C ASP A 140 -3.09 -11.43 -18.80
N TYR A 141 -3.36 -10.10 -18.75
CA TYR A 141 -4.57 -9.56 -18.14
C TYR A 141 -5.49 -8.81 -19.12
N ALA A 142 -5.09 -8.60 -20.38
CA ALA A 142 -5.89 -7.82 -21.34
C ALA A 142 -7.31 -8.35 -21.53
N LYS A 143 -7.49 -9.67 -21.51
CA LYS A 143 -8.80 -10.33 -21.67
C LYS A 143 -9.59 -10.45 -20.37
N SER A 144 -9.02 -10.06 -19.23
CA SER A 144 -9.71 -10.11 -17.94
C SER A 144 -10.68 -8.95 -17.78
N ASN A 145 -11.80 -9.20 -17.09
CA ASN A 145 -12.75 -8.14 -16.78
C ASN A 145 -12.16 -7.14 -15.78
N ILE A 146 -12.19 -5.85 -16.12
CA ILE A 146 -11.59 -4.80 -15.30
C ILE A 146 -12.24 -4.68 -13.92
N ASN A 147 -13.56 -4.91 -13.82
CA ASN A 147 -14.28 -4.80 -12.55
C ASN A 147 -13.90 -5.94 -11.62
N GLU A 148 -13.71 -7.15 -12.15
CA GLU A 148 -13.23 -8.29 -11.35
C GLU A 148 -11.82 -8.04 -10.81
N LEU A 149 -10.91 -7.50 -11.64
CA LEU A 149 -9.57 -7.16 -11.19
C LEU A 149 -9.59 -6.08 -10.09
N ARG A 150 -10.41 -5.04 -10.25
CA ARG A 150 -10.58 -4.00 -9.23
C ARG A 150 -11.24 -4.53 -7.95
N LEU A 151 -12.17 -5.47 -8.06
CA LEU A 151 -12.77 -6.13 -6.89
C LEU A 151 -11.73 -6.98 -6.16
N LYS A 152 -10.87 -7.71 -6.88
CA LYS A 152 -9.76 -8.46 -6.30
C LYS A 152 -8.81 -7.55 -5.52
N LEU A 153 -8.45 -6.39 -6.09
CA LEU A 153 -7.62 -5.39 -5.42
C LEU A 153 -8.25 -4.88 -4.11
N LYS A 154 -9.52 -4.47 -4.15
CA LYS A 154 -10.24 -3.95 -2.98
C LYS A 154 -10.45 -4.99 -1.88
N LYS A 155 -10.78 -6.23 -2.27
CA LYS A 155 -10.99 -7.32 -1.31
C LYS A 155 -9.73 -7.58 -0.50
N THR A 156 -8.59 -7.71 -1.17
CA THR A 156 -7.32 -7.96 -0.47
C THR A 156 -6.88 -6.76 0.37
N GLU A 157 -7.09 -5.53 -0.10
CA GLU A 157 -6.84 -4.33 0.71
C GLU A 157 -7.64 -4.37 2.02
N THR A 158 -8.93 -4.73 1.94
CA THR A 158 -9.83 -4.82 3.09
C THR A 158 -9.39 -5.90 4.08
N GLU A 159 -9.07 -7.11 3.59
CA GLU A 159 -8.59 -8.23 4.41
C GLU A 159 -7.28 -7.90 5.14
N LYS A 160 -6.33 -7.28 4.43
CA LYS A 160 -5.05 -6.87 5.00
C LYS A 160 -5.22 -5.77 6.03
N GLN A 161 -6.10 -4.80 5.79
CA GLN A 161 -6.41 -3.75 6.76
C GLN A 161 -7.09 -4.30 8.01
N GLN A 162 -8.07 -5.19 7.86
CA GLN A 162 -8.73 -5.86 8.99
C GLN A 162 -7.73 -6.65 9.83
N PHE A 163 -6.83 -7.41 9.18
CA PHE A 163 -5.80 -8.17 9.86
C PHE A 163 -4.81 -7.29 10.64
N MET A 164 -4.37 -6.17 10.06
CA MET A 164 -3.50 -5.20 10.75
C MET A 164 -4.19 -4.53 11.94
N ASN A 165 -5.47 -4.19 11.81
CA ASN A 165 -6.27 -3.64 12.90
C ASN A 165 -6.42 -4.65 14.04
N LEU A 166 -6.70 -5.92 13.73
CA LEU A 166 -6.80 -6.98 14.72
C LEU A 166 -5.48 -7.15 15.49
N LYS A 167 -4.34 -7.20 14.79
CA LYS A 167 -3.01 -7.23 15.44
C LYS A 167 -2.79 -6.06 16.38
N THR A 168 -3.17 -4.86 15.96
CA THR A 168 -3.02 -3.64 16.77
C THR A 168 -3.89 -3.69 18.02
N LEU A 169 -5.14 -4.13 17.87
CA LEU A 169 -6.08 -4.31 18.98
C LEU A 169 -5.58 -5.36 19.97
N THR A 170 -5.10 -6.51 19.49
CA THR A 170 -4.55 -7.57 20.35
C THR A 170 -3.29 -7.10 21.07
N LYS A 171 -2.40 -6.32 20.43
CA LYS A 171 -1.24 -5.69 21.11
C LYS A 171 -1.69 -4.77 22.23
N LEU A 172 -2.67 -3.91 21.97
CA LEU A 172 -3.21 -2.98 22.98
C LEU A 172 -3.86 -3.71 24.15
N GLY A 173 -4.67 -4.74 23.88
CA GLY A 173 -5.28 -5.58 24.91
C GLY A 173 -4.24 -6.32 25.76
N ALA A 174 -3.17 -6.82 25.15
CA ALA A 174 -2.09 -7.48 25.87
C ALA A 174 -1.34 -6.51 26.82
N PHE A 175 -1.02 -5.29 26.36
CA PHE A 175 -0.42 -4.27 27.22
C PHE A 175 -1.36 -3.84 28.36
N ALA A 176 -2.65 -3.67 28.07
CA ALA A 176 -3.65 -3.34 29.10
C ALA A 176 -3.74 -4.44 30.17
N SER A 177 -3.75 -5.71 29.77
CA SER A 177 -3.72 -6.86 30.68
C SER A 177 -2.46 -6.88 31.55
N ILE A 178 -1.29 -6.61 30.97
CA ILE A 178 -0.02 -6.52 31.71
C ILE A 178 -0.06 -5.42 32.75
N ILE A 179 -0.48 -4.21 32.36
CA ILE A 179 -0.55 -3.04 33.26
C ILE A 179 -1.54 -3.31 34.39
N ALA A 180 -2.74 -3.81 34.08
CA ALA A 180 -3.75 -4.16 35.07
C ALA A 180 -3.22 -5.23 36.05
N GLY A 181 -2.51 -6.24 35.55
CA GLY A 181 -1.93 -7.30 36.36
C GLY A 181 -0.83 -6.80 37.31
N ILE A 182 0.10 -5.97 36.80
CA ILE A 182 1.16 -5.35 37.61
C ILE A 182 0.54 -4.44 38.68
N PHE A 183 -0.45 -3.62 38.30
CA PHE A 183 -1.14 -2.74 39.25
C PHE A 183 -1.85 -3.53 40.36
N GLY A 184 -2.55 -4.61 40.00
CA GLY A 184 -3.20 -5.50 40.97
C GLY A 184 -2.20 -6.12 41.97
N MET A 185 -1.04 -6.56 41.51
CA MET A 185 0.02 -7.09 42.38
C MET A 185 0.62 -6.00 43.29
N LEU A 186 0.89 -4.79 42.75
CA LEU A 186 1.42 -3.68 43.54
C LEU A 186 0.43 -3.20 44.62
N PHE A 187 -0.87 -3.20 44.30
CA PHE A 187 -1.93 -2.85 45.26
C PHE A 187 -1.97 -3.79 46.46
N CYS A 188 -1.51 -5.04 46.32
CA CYS A 188 -1.49 -6.03 47.39
C CYS A 188 -0.34 -5.82 48.39
N LEU A 189 0.73 -5.11 48.01
CA LEU A 189 1.95 -4.98 48.82
C LEU A 189 1.73 -4.48 50.25
N PRO A 190 0.89 -3.45 50.51
CA PRO A 190 0.66 -2.97 51.88
C PRO A 190 -0.01 -4.00 52.78
N PHE A 191 -0.86 -4.86 52.20
CA PHE A 191 -1.68 -5.83 52.92
C PHE A 191 -0.96 -7.14 53.22
N LEU A 192 0.11 -7.46 52.46
CA LEU A 192 0.93 -8.66 52.69
C LEU A 192 1.64 -8.66 54.05
N PHE A 193 1.80 -7.48 54.68
CA PHE A 193 2.41 -7.32 55.99
C PHE A 193 1.38 -7.07 57.11
N SER A 194 0.07 -7.18 56.83
CA SER A 194 -0.98 -7.04 57.84
C SER A 194 -1.03 -8.27 58.75
N SER A 195 -1.28 -8.03 60.04
CA SER A 195 -1.52 -9.09 61.04
C SER A 195 -2.95 -9.65 61.00
N ASN A 196 -3.84 -9.06 60.19
CA ASN A 196 -5.21 -9.51 60.04
C ASN A 196 -5.33 -10.56 58.91
N LEU A 197 -5.89 -11.73 59.22
CA LEU A 197 -6.09 -12.81 58.27
C LEU A 197 -6.95 -12.37 57.06
N ALA A 198 -7.94 -11.51 57.27
CA ALA A 198 -8.81 -11.03 56.20
C ALA A 198 -8.04 -10.21 55.16
N ASP A 199 -7.08 -9.39 55.60
CA ASP A 199 -6.25 -8.56 54.72
C ASP A 199 -5.29 -9.42 53.91
N LEU A 200 -4.71 -10.45 54.54
CA LEU A 200 -3.79 -11.38 53.86
C LEU A 200 -4.50 -12.20 52.78
N VAL A 201 -5.69 -12.73 53.09
CA VAL A 201 -6.53 -13.44 52.11
C VAL A 201 -7.01 -12.49 51.01
N GLY A 202 -7.42 -11.28 51.38
CA GLY A 202 -7.84 -10.23 50.44
C GLY A 202 -6.72 -9.79 49.48
N ALA A 203 -5.46 -9.82 49.91
CA ALA A 203 -4.28 -9.53 49.08
C ALA A 203 -3.86 -10.71 48.20
N GLY A 204 -4.11 -11.94 48.61
CA GLY A 204 -3.73 -13.15 47.87
C GLY A 204 -4.44 -13.26 46.51
N PHE A 205 -5.76 -13.02 46.47
CA PHE A 205 -6.54 -13.16 45.24
C PHE A 205 -6.14 -12.19 44.12
N PRO A 206 -6.00 -10.87 44.36
CA PRO A 206 -5.58 -9.94 43.33
C PRO A 206 -4.10 -10.11 42.95
N PHE A 207 -3.24 -10.60 43.85
CA PHE A 207 -1.86 -10.93 43.52
C PHE A 207 -1.79 -12.07 42.50
N VAL A 208 -2.49 -13.19 42.75
CA VAL A 208 -2.54 -14.33 41.83
C VAL A 208 -3.24 -13.95 40.52
N GLY A 209 -4.37 -13.25 40.60
CA GLY A 209 -5.08 -12.75 39.43
C GLY A 209 -4.22 -11.81 38.58
N GLY A 210 -3.46 -10.93 39.23
CA GLY A 210 -2.52 -10.03 38.58
C GLY A 210 -1.38 -10.76 37.87
N ALA A 211 -0.79 -11.78 38.50
CA ALA A 211 0.22 -12.62 37.88
C ALA A 211 -0.30 -13.33 36.62
N ILE A 212 -1.53 -13.89 36.66
CA ILE A 212 -2.17 -14.54 35.51
C ILE A 212 -2.37 -13.54 34.35
N LEU A 213 -2.87 -12.33 34.63
CA LEU A 213 -3.09 -11.30 33.61
C LEU A 213 -1.77 -10.83 32.97
N THR A 214 -0.72 -10.66 33.77
CA THR A 214 0.61 -10.27 33.28
C THR A 214 1.22 -11.37 32.40
N VAL A 215 1.19 -12.63 32.85
CA VAL A 215 1.71 -13.76 32.07
C VAL A 215 0.90 -13.96 30.77
N GLY A 216 -0.43 -13.90 30.85
CA GLY A 216 -1.31 -14.01 29.67
C GLY A 216 -1.03 -12.93 28.63
N GLY A 217 -0.83 -11.68 29.06
CA GLY A 217 -0.45 -10.59 28.16
C GLY A 217 0.93 -10.79 27.52
N LEU A 218 1.93 -11.25 28.28
CA LEU A 218 3.26 -11.57 27.76
C LEU A 218 3.23 -12.72 26.73
N LEU A 219 2.50 -13.79 27.01
CA LEU A 219 2.30 -14.90 26.07
C LEU A 219 1.61 -14.42 24.79
N THR A 220 0.63 -13.53 24.90
CA THR A 220 -0.07 -12.95 23.74
C THR A 220 0.90 -12.16 22.86
N LEU A 221 1.76 -11.32 23.44
CA LEU A 221 2.78 -10.57 22.69
C LEU A 221 3.81 -11.51 22.04
N SER A 222 4.28 -12.52 22.78
CA SER A 222 5.22 -13.52 22.27
C SER A 222 4.65 -14.27 21.05
N ASN A 223 3.39 -14.70 21.13
CA ASN A 223 2.70 -15.36 20.03
C ASN A 223 2.52 -14.44 18.82
N LEU A 224 2.17 -13.17 19.01
CA LEU A 224 2.06 -12.20 17.92
C LEU A 224 3.39 -11.99 17.20
N THR A 225 4.51 -11.87 17.94
CA THR A 225 5.85 -11.76 17.34
C THR A 225 6.23 -13.02 16.57
N ARG A 226 5.89 -14.20 17.08
CA ARG A 226 6.14 -15.47 16.38
C ARG A 226 5.36 -15.54 15.06
N ILE A 227 4.10 -15.12 15.05
CA ILE A 227 3.27 -15.04 13.83
C ILE A 227 3.89 -14.05 12.83
N GLU A 228 4.32 -12.87 13.28
CA GLU A 228 4.98 -11.88 12.41
C GLU A 228 6.27 -12.43 11.78
N LYS A 229 7.09 -13.13 12.55
CA LYS A 229 8.32 -13.77 12.06
C LYS A 229 8.03 -14.88 11.04
N SER A 230 7.02 -15.70 11.30
CA SER A 230 6.59 -16.76 10.36
C SER A 230 6.14 -16.18 9.02
N GLN A 231 5.39 -15.06 9.05
CA GLN A 231 4.90 -14.38 7.85
C GLN A 231 6.04 -13.75 7.04
N LEU A 232 7.05 -13.20 7.70
CA LEU A 232 8.24 -12.67 7.03
C LEU A 232 9.02 -13.75 6.30
N VAL A 233 9.14 -14.95 6.88
CA VAL A 233 9.84 -16.08 6.26
C VAL A 233 9.11 -16.64 5.04
N THR A 234 7.78 -16.53 4.98
CA THR A 234 6.98 -16.98 3.82
C THR A 234 6.91 -15.96 2.69
N ALA A 235 7.36 -14.73 2.94
CA ALA A 235 7.33 -13.62 1.97
C ALA A 235 8.68 -13.37 1.27
N VAL A 236 9.71 -14.14 1.62
CA VAL A 236 11.04 -14.20 0.97
C VAL A 236 11.11 -15.45 0.11
#